data_AF-L2FC25-F1
#
_entry.id   AF-L2FC25-F1
#
_cell.length_a   1.000
_cell.length_b   1.000
_cell.length_c   1.000
_cell.angle_alpha   90.00
_cell.angle_beta   90.00
_cell.angle_gamma   90.00
#
_symmetry.space_group_name_H-M   'P 1'
#
loop_
_entity.id
_entity.type
_entity.pdbx_description
1 polymer ?
#
loop_
_entity_poly.entity_id
_entity_poly.type
_entity_poly.pdbx_seq_one_letter_code
_entity_poly.pdbx_strand_id
1 'polypeptide(L)'
;MDAQDDSSPEVFSEAETMNDLVEIKCDHPRLSKDFFDHEDSRMVPASCPKCHDRMVTMATLFLQTCPGSWDRGFGPLMRGMLRRAIQTNESLGTMDIADAITFRWKAAQLVDRIVRELNLPAPSNKTCIIWSKYDWTLSDREEDQRPCFGRQYGRIWAAFRVGDLPEPSPQQGPPFVLLQEYLAAAITEARLSEQESLALVKLVLEHVHHARQCDPDLNYQYELDEA
;
A
#
# COMPACT_ATOMS: atom_id res chain seq x y z
N MET A 1 22.57 -20.75 15.08
CA MET A 1 22.63 -20.23 13.70
C MET A 1 21.60 -21.02 12.94
N ASP A 2 20.35 -20.62 13.07
CA ASP A 2 19.25 -21.26 12.37
C ASP A 2 19.31 -20.83 10.91
N ALA A 3 19.15 -21.79 10.01
CA ALA A 3 19.09 -21.57 8.58
C ALA A 3 17.99 -20.53 8.31
N GLN A 4 18.35 -19.39 7.72
CA GLN A 4 17.37 -18.60 6.99
C GLN A 4 16.84 -19.53 5.90
N ASP A 5 15.58 -19.93 6.04
CA ASP A 5 14.85 -20.67 5.03
C ASP A 5 14.91 -19.83 3.75
N ASP A 6 15.63 -20.34 2.74
CA ASP A 6 15.88 -19.70 1.44
C ASP A 6 14.60 -19.68 0.57
N SER A 7 13.44 -19.79 1.22
CA SER A 7 12.14 -19.72 0.58
C SER A 7 11.86 -18.26 0.21
N SER A 8 11.62 -18.03 -1.08
CA SER A 8 11.11 -16.73 -1.53
C SER A 8 9.78 -16.43 -0.83
N PRO A 9 9.50 -15.16 -0.47
CA PRO A 9 8.24 -14.79 0.16
C PRO A 9 7.04 -15.23 -0.66
N GLU A 10 5.95 -15.59 0.01
CA GLU A 10 4.67 -15.86 -0.62
C GLU A 10 4.23 -14.63 -1.42
N VAL A 11 3.84 -14.86 -2.67
CA VAL A 11 3.38 -13.84 -3.62
C VAL A 11 1.90 -14.06 -3.94
N PHE A 12 1.21 -12.98 -4.30
CA PHE A 12 -0.15 -13.07 -4.81
C PHE A 12 -0.19 -13.89 -6.11
N SER A 13 -1.07 -14.89 -6.20
CA SER A 13 -1.14 -15.81 -7.33
C SER A 13 -1.40 -15.12 -8.67
N GLU A 14 -2.16 -14.03 -8.66
CA GLU A 14 -2.53 -13.25 -9.85
C GLU A 14 -1.68 -11.98 -9.99
N ALA A 15 -0.48 -11.94 -9.37
CA ALA A 15 0.41 -10.78 -9.44
C ALA A 15 0.83 -10.42 -10.87
N GLU A 16 1.11 -11.41 -11.72
CA GLU A 16 1.46 -11.17 -13.13
C GLU A 16 0.30 -10.52 -13.88
N THR A 17 -0.92 -11.03 -13.73
CA THR A 17 -2.12 -10.43 -14.33
C THR A 17 -2.35 -9.01 -13.82
N MET A 18 -2.16 -8.76 -12.52
CA MET A 18 -2.28 -7.40 -11.98
C MET A 18 -1.21 -6.47 -12.56
N ASN A 19 0.04 -6.94 -12.72
CA ASN A 19 1.12 -6.17 -13.33
C ASN A 19 0.75 -5.73 -14.76
N ASP A 20 0.25 -6.66 -15.58
CA ASP A 20 -0.18 -6.33 -16.94
C ASP A 20 -1.32 -5.29 -16.95
N LEU A 21 -2.25 -5.41 -16.00
CA LEU A 21 -3.41 -4.51 -15.92
C LEU A 21 -3.02 -3.10 -15.46
N VAL A 22 -2.09 -2.93 -14.52
CA VAL A 22 -1.71 -1.60 -14.00
C VAL A 22 -0.92 -0.77 -15.01
N GLU A 23 -0.25 -1.41 -15.97
CA GLU A 23 0.51 -0.73 -17.04
C GLU A 23 -0.39 -0.10 -18.11
N ILE A 24 -1.64 -0.58 -18.25
CA ILE A 24 -2.58 -0.03 -19.23
C ILE A 24 -3.09 1.34 -18.75
N LYS A 25 -2.83 2.41 -19.50
CA LYS A 25 -3.36 3.76 -19.20
C LYS A 25 -4.66 4.04 -19.95
N CYS A 26 -5.52 4.87 -19.36
CA CYS A 26 -6.78 5.29 -19.96
C CYS A 26 -6.62 6.67 -20.58
N ASP A 27 -6.86 6.79 -21.89
CA ASP A 27 -6.77 8.08 -22.60
C ASP A 27 -8.06 8.92 -22.50
N HIS A 28 -9.08 8.46 -21.77
CA HIS A 28 -10.29 9.26 -21.58
C HIS A 28 -10.05 10.35 -20.54
N PRO A 29 -10.37 11.62 -20.85
CA PRO A 29 -10.23 12.70 -19.89
C PRO A 29 -11.14 12.43 -18.68
N ARG A 30 -10.54 12.43 -17.49
CA ARG A 30 -11.27 12.30 -16.22
C ARG A 30 -11.58 13.68 -15.67
N LEU A 31 -12.70 13.79 -14.95
CA LEU A 31 -13.06 15.01 -14.24
C LEU A 31 -12.13 15.15 -13.02
N SER A 32 -11.05 15.93 -13.15
CA SER A 32 -10.24 16.33 -12.00
C SER A 32 -10.98 17.43 -11.25
N LYS A 33 -11.57 17.07 -10.11
CA LYS A 33 -11.94 18.04 -9.07
C LYS A 33 -11.34 17.59 -7.74
N ASP A 34 -11.15 18.53 -6.84
CA ASP A 34 -10.52 18.27 -5.55
C ASP A 34 -11.41 17.37 -4.69
N PHE A 35 -10.84 16.28 -4.19
CA PHE A 35 -11.54 15.26 -3.39
C PHE A 35 -12.08 15.81 -2.06
N PHE A 36 -11.55 16.95 -1.60
CA PHE A 36 -11.90 17.57 -0.31
C PHE A 36 -12.92 18.72 -0.42
N ASP A 37 -13.46 19.00 -1.60
CA ASP A 37 -14.60 19.91 -1.71
C ASP A 37 -15.84 19.19 -1.18
N HIS A 38 -16.14 19.42 0.11
CA HIS A 38 -17.17 18.72 0.90
C HIS A 38 -18.59 18.78 0.31
N GLU A 39 -18.81 19.53 -0.76
CA GLU A 39 -20.09 19.64 -1.45
C GLU A 39 -20.35 18.53 -2.48
N ASP A 40 -19.33 17.76 -2.91
CA ASP A 40 -19.47 16.84 -4.03
C ASP A 40 -19.51 15.35 -3.63
N SER A 41 -20.48 14.98 -2.79
CA SER A 41 -20.83 13.57 -2.52
C SER A 41 -21.53 12.88 -3.70
N ARG A 42 -21.37 13.41 -4.92
CA ARG A 42 -22.01 12.84 -6.10
C ARG A 42 -21.31 11.56 -6.50
N MET A 43 -22.13 10.63 -6.96
CA MET A 43 -21.71 9.40 -7.61
C MET A 43 -21.32 9.73 -9.05
N VAL A 44 -20.12 9.32 -9.45
CA VAL A 44 -19.63 9.48 -10.82
C VAL A 44 -19.30 8.12 -11.42
N PRO A 45 -19.27 7.97 -12.75
CA PRO A 45 -18.80 6.75 -13.37
C PRO A 45 -17.36 6.41 -12.92
N ALA A 46 -17.14 5.20 -12.42
CA ALA A 46 -15.83 4.70 -11.97
C ALA A 46 -14.85 4.46 -13.12
N SER A 47 -15.36 4.27 -14.33
CA SER A 47 -14.57 4.04 -15.53
C SER A 47 -15.35 4.43 -16.79
N CYS A 48 -14.62 4.73 -17.87
CA CYS A 48 -15.24 4.89 -19.19
C CYS A 48 -15.62 3.51 -19.76
N PRO A 49 -16.55 3.44 -20.74
CA PRO A 49 -17.00 2.17 -21.31
C PRO A 49 -15.87 1.29 -21.85
N LYS A 50 -14.79 1.88 -22.39
CA LYS A 50 -13.65 1.12 -22.94
C LYS A 50 -12.76 0.49 -21.86
N CYS A 51 -12.75 1.04 -20.66
CA CYS A 51 -11.89 0.60 -19.56
C CYS A 51 -12.67 -0.14 -18.47
N HIS A 52 -13.97 -0.34 -18.65
CA HIS A 52 -14.83 -0.93 -17.64
C HIS A 52 -14.40 -2.35 -17.27
N ASP A 53 -14.25 -3.24 -18.26
CA ASP A 53 -13.86 -4.64 -18.01
C ASP A 53 -12.49 -4.75 -17.34
N ARG A 54 -11.54 -3.89 -17.74
CA ARG A 54 -10.23 -3.78 -17.10
C ARG A 54 -10.37 -3.37 -15.63
N MET A 55 -11.10 -2.29 -15.36
CA MET A 55 -11.30 -1.78 -14.00
C MET A 55 -12.01 -2.82 -13.12
N VAL A 56 -13.03 -3.51 -13.64
CA VAL A 56 -13.72 -4.61 -12.94
C VAL A 56 -12.76 -5.74 -12.61
N THR A 57 -11.90 -6.13 -13.55
CA THR A 57 -10.89 -7.18 -13.34
C THR A 57 -9.89 -6.77 -12.26
N MET A 58 -9.33 -5.55 -12.36
CA MET A 58 -8.42 -5.00 -11.35
C MET A 58 -9.08 -4.97 -9.96
N ALA A 59 -10.30 -4.45 -9.85
CA ALA A 59 -11.00 -4.35 -8.58
C ALA A 59 -11.31 -5.73 -7.98
N THR A 60 -11.67 -6.70 -8.81
CA THR A 60 -11.94 -8.08 -8.39
C THR A 60 -10.70 -8.76 -7.84
N LEU A 61 -9.56 -8.65 -8.54
CA LEU A 61 -8.28 -9.19 -8.07
C LEU A 61 -7.81 -8.47 -6.81
N PHE A 62 -7.89 -7.14 -6.78
CA PHE A 62 -7.43 -6.36 -5.64
C PHE A 62 -8.23 -6.65 -4.36
N LEU A 63 -9.53 -6.98 -4.46
CA LEU A 63 -10.33 -7.40 -3.31
C LEU A 63 -9.86 -8.70 -2.64
N GLN A 64 -9.00 -9.48 -3.30
CA GLN A 64 -8.39 -10.69 -2.74
C GLN A 64 -7.12 -10.39 -1.94
N THR A 65 -6.63 -9.15 -1.97
CA THR A 65 -5.42 -8.73 -1.28
C THR A 65 -5.73 -7.99 0.02
N CYS A 66 -4.72 -7.42 0.68
CA CYS A 66 -4.80 -6.63 1.92
C CYS A 66 -5.58 -7.32 3.08
N PRO A 67 -5.24 -8.57 3.44
CA PRO A 67 -5.98 -9.30 4.46
C PRO A 67 -5.96 -8.60 5.83
N GLY A 68 -7.16 -8.37 6.38
CA GLY A 68 -7.34 -7.67 7.66
C GLY A 68 -7.29 -6.13 7.57
N SER A 69 -6.80 -5.56 6.47
CA SER A 69 -6.88 -4.11 6.23
C SER A 69 -8.31 -3.67 5.87
N TRP A 70 -9.09 -4.55 5.25
CA TRP A 70 -10.44 -4.24 4.76
C TRP A 70 -11.45 -3.82 5.83
N ASP A 71 -11.22 -4.19 7.09
CA ASP A 71 -12.16 -3.96 8.18
C ASP A 71 -11.67 -2.88 9.17
N ARG A 72 -10.61 -2.14 8.80
CA ARG A 72 -9.97 -1.11 9.65
C ARG A 72 -9.61 0.15 8.88
N GLY A 73 -9.57 1.30 9.58
CA GLY A 73 -9.19 2.59 8.99
C GLY A 73 -10.03 2.92 7.76
N PHE A 74 -9.37 3.24 6.64
CA PHE A 74 -10.03 3.51 5.34
C PHE A 74 -10.35 2.25 4.53
N GLY A 75 -10.02 1.05 5.03
CA GLY A 75 -10.29 -0.21 4.37
C GLY A 75 -11.77 -0.45 4.04
N PRO A 76 -12.71 -0.25 4.97
CA PRO A 76 -14.14 -0.43 4.69
C PRO A 76 -14.65 0.48 3.57
N LEU A 77 -14.17 1.73 3.55
CA LEU A 77 -14.49 2.69 2.49
C LEU A 77 -13.97 2.18 1.14
N MET A 78 -12.68 1.86 1.05
CA MET A 78 -12.06 1.37 -0.19
C MET A 78 -12.72 0.07 -0.68
N ARG A 79 -13.01 -0.87 0.21
CA ARG A 79 -13.75 -2.11 -0.12
C ARG A 79 -15.14 -1.84 -0.67
N GLY A 80 -15.87 -0.90 -0.06
CA GLY A 80 -17.19 -0.48 -0.51
C GLY A 80 -17.13 0.14 -1.91
N MET A 81 -16.12 0.99 -2.14
CA MET A 81 -15.87 1.65 -3.44
C MET A 81 -15.54 0.64 -4.54
N LEU A 82 -14.65 -0.31 -4.29
CA LEU A 82 -14.30 -1.37 -5.24
C LEU A 82 -15.52 -2.21 -5.61
N ARG A 83 -16.29 -2.64 -4.61
CA ARG A 83 -17.52 -3.43 -4.85
C ARG A 83 -18.54 -2.65 -5.66
N ARG A 84 -18.70 -1.36 -5.38
CA ARG A 84 -19.63 -0.51 -6.10
C ARG A 84 -19.18 -0.27 -7.53
N ALA A 85 -17.90 -0.04 -7.77
CA ALA A 85 -17.34 0.07 -9.10
C ALA A 85 -17.60 -1.21 -9.93
N ILE A 86 -17.46 -2.39 -9.31
CA ILE A 86 -17.80 -3.68 -9.94
C ILE A 86 -19.28 -3.80 -10.26
N GLN A 87 -20.17 -3.42 -9.33
CA GLN A 87 -21.60 -3.69 -9.42
C GLN A 87 -22.38 -2.67 -10.25
N THR A 88 -22.02 -1.38 -10.12
CA THR A 88 -22.79 -0.27 -10.70
C THR A 88 -21.94 0.67 -11.56
N ASN A 89 -20.63 0.39 -11.71
CA ASN A 89 -19.68 1.28 -12.36
C ASN A 89 -19.68 2.70 -11.73
N GLU A 90 -19.84 2.79 -10.42
CA GLU A 90 -19.84 4.07 -9.72
C GLU A 90 -18.67 4.22 -8.73
N SER A 91 -18.18 5.45 -8.62
CA SER A 91 -17.19 5.91 -7.65
C SER A 91 -17.72 7.15 -6.93
N LEU A 92 -17.25 7.35 -5.69
CA LEU A 92 -17.53 8.52 -4.87
C LEU A 92 -16.54 9.65 -5.20
N GLY A 93 -17.08 10.83 -5.51
CA GLY A 93 -16.28 12.03 -5.73
C GLY A 93 -15.34 11.88 -6.92
N THR A 94 -14.07 12.22 -6.73
CA THR A 94 -13.06 12.23 -7.80
C THR A 94 -12.07 11.07 -7.72
N MET A 95 -12.34 10.08 -6.87
CA MET A 95 -11.53 8.88 -6.78
C MET A 95 -11.64 8.08 -8.07
N ASP A 96 -10.51 7.81 -8.68
CA ASP A 96 -10.42 6.85 -9.76
C ASP A 96 -9.99 5.48 -9.24
N ILE A 97 -10.83 4.48 -9.50
CA ILE A 97 -10.62 3.14 -8.96
C ILE A 97 -9.37 2.48 -9.55
N ALA A 98 -9.09 2.68 -10.84
CA ALA A 98 -7.91 2.10 -11.46
C ALA A 98 -6.63 2.79 -10.96
N ASP A 99 -6.65 4.11 -10.77
CA ASP A 99 -5.48 4.84 -10.25
C ASP A 99 -5.24 4.51 -8.78
N ALA A 100 -6.30 4.38 -7.98
CA ALA A 100 -6.22 3.96 -6.58
C ALA A 100 -5.63 2.54 -6.43
N ILE A 101 -6.05 1.60 -7.27
CA ILE A 101 -5.46 0.24 -7.30
C ILE A 101 -4.01 0.31 -7.76
N THR A 102 -3.71 1.05 -8.84
CA THR A 102 -2.36 1.18 -9.41
C THR A 102 -1.38 1.74 -8.37
N PHE A 103 -1.75 2.82 -7.68
CA PHE A 103 -0.95 3.41 -6.60
C PHE A 103 -0.65 2.37 -5.52
N ARG A 104 -1.69 1.73 -4.97
CA ARG A 104 -1.51 0.76 -3.87
C ARG A 104 -0.69 -0.45 -4.27
N TRP A 105 -0.89 -0.93 -5.50
CA TRP A 105 -0.12 -2.05 -6.06
C TRP A 105 1.36 -1.70 -6.22
N LYS A 106 1.66 -0.60 -6.92
CA LYS A 106 3.04 -0.14 -7.13
C LYS A 106 3.74 0.22 -5.82
N ALA A 107 3.02 0.82 -4.87
CA ALA A 107 3.59 1.16 -3.57
C ALA A 107 3.91 -0.10 -2.75
N ALA A 108 3.08 -1.14 -2.81
CA ALA A 108 3.38 -2.43 -2.20
C ALA A 108 4.62 -3.09 -2.85
N GLN A 109 4.73 -3.06 -4.17
CA GLN A 109 5.91 -3.57 -4.88
C GLN A 109 7.19 -2.80 -4.55
N LEU A 110 7.08 -1.47 -4.39
CA LEU A 110 8.20 -0.64 -3.95
C LEU A 110 8.73 -1.12 -2.60
N VAL A 111 7.86 -1.32 -1.60
CA VAL A 111 8.32 -1.73 -0.27
C VAL A 111 8.86 -3.16 -0.27
N ASP A 112 8.30 -4.08 -1.06
CA ASP A 112 8.85 -5.43 -1.23
C ASP A 112 10.25 -5.39 -1.86
N ARG A 113 10.46 -4.53 -2.86
CA ARG A 113 11.78 -4.31 -3.46
C ARG A 113 12.78 -3.77 -2.43
N ILE A 114 12.39 -2.78 -1.63
CA ILE A 114 13.25 -2.20 -0.59
C ILE A 114 13.62 -3.24 0.47
N VAL A 115 12.64 -4.02 0.95
CA VAL A 115 12.87 -5.11 1.91
C VAL A 115 13.93 -6.08 1.35
N ARG A 116 13.81 -6.47 0.08
CA ARG A 116 14.78 -7.34 -0.58
C ARG A 116 16.15 -6.69 -0.76
N GLU A 117 16.23 -5.44 -1.24
CA GLU A 117 17.49 -4.72 -1.48
C GLU A 117 18.29 -4.50 -0.19
N LEU A 118 17.60 -4.29 0.93
CA LEU A 118 18.20 -4.10 2.24
C LEU A 118 18.41 -5.42 2.99
N ASN A 119 18.16 -6.58 2.36
CA ASN A 119 18.24 -7.90 2.95
C ASN A 119 17.44 -8.02 4.27
N LEU A 120 16.27 -7.41 4.31
CA LEU A 120 15.36 -7.48 5.45
C LEU A 120 14.48 -8.72 5.36
N PRO A 121 14.10 -9.32 6.50
CA PRO A 121 13.11 -10.38 6.52
C PRO A 121 11.76 -9.84 6.03
N ALA A 122 11.12 -10.60 5.14
CA ALA A 122 9.73 -10.35 4.75
C ALA A 122 8.81 -10.80 5.89
N PRO A 123 8.00 -9.89 6.47
CA PRO A 123 7.08 -10.21 7.56
C PRO A 123 6.20 -11.43 7.28
N SER A 124 6.21 -12.41 8.18
CA SER A 124 5.50 -13.69 8.00
C SER A 124 5.81 -14.41 6.67
N ASN A 125 6.99 -14.17 6.08
CA ASN A 125 7.38 -14.65 4.76
C ASN A 125 6.36 -14.33 3.63
N LYS A 126 5.73 -13.15 3.67
CA LYS A 126 4.71 -12.71 2.70
C LYS A 126 5.08 -11.38 2.07
N THR A 127 4.73 -11.18 0.81
CA THR A 127 4.80 -9.85 0.17
C THR A 127 3.80 -8.88 0.78
N CYS A 128 4.09 -7.58 0.71
CA CYS A 128 3.34 -6.52 1.38
C CYS A 128 1.84 -6.57 1.08
N ILE A 129 1.47 -6.84 -0.18
CA ILE A 129 0.08 -6.73 -0.60
C ILE A 129 -0.81 -7.85 -0.04
N ILE A 130 -0.25 -9.00 0.32
CA ILE A 130 -0.97 -10.13 0.95
C ILE A 130 -0.60 -10.33 2.41
N TRP A 131 0.24 -9.46 2.98
CA TRP A 131 0.61 -9.53 4.37
C TRP A 131 -0.54 -9.05 5.28
N SER A 132 -0.71 -9.73 6.41
CA SER A 132 -1.66 -9.31 7.45
C SER A 132 -0.94 -9.00 8.75
N LYS A 133 -1.05 -7.74 9.19
CA LYS A 133 -0.60 -7.34 10.53
C LYS A 133 -1.26 -8.15 11.64
N TYR A 134 -2.52 -8.56 11.47
CA TYR A 134 -3.24 -9.32 12.47
C TYR A 134 -2.59 -10.70 12.65
N ASP A 135 -2.43 -11.45 11.56
CA ASP A 135 -1.81 -12.77 11.59
C ASP A 135 -0.37 -12.71 12.11
N TRP A 136 0.40 -11.72 11.63
CA TRP A 136 1.77 -11.46 12.08
C TRP A 136 1.88 -11.18 13.58
N THR A 137 0.95 -10.39 14.12
CA THR A 137 0.93 -10.11 15.57
C THR A 137 0.52 -11.34 16.38
N LEU A 138 -0.34 -12.20 15.84
CA LEU A 138 -0.73 -13.44 16.51
C LEU A 138 0.43 -14.43 16.56
N SER A 139 1.13 -14.65 15.44
CA SER A 139 2.29 -15.55 15.39
C SER A 139 3.40 -15.10 16.33
N ASP A 140 3.63 -13.79 16.45
CA ASP A 140 4.66 -13.26 17.37
C ASP A 140 4.29 -13.46 18.85
N ARG A 141 3.00 -13.35 19.19
CA ARG A 141 2.52 -13.60 20.56
C ARG A 141 2.68 -15.05 20.98
N GLU A 142 2.57 -15.99 20.05
CA GLU A 142 2.77 -17.40 20.31
C GLU A 142 4.25 -17.75 20.53
N GLU A 143 5.18 -16.94 20.00
CA GLU A 143 6.62 -17.17 20.17
C GLU A 143 7.19 -16.78 21.55
N ASP A 144 6.40 -16.16 22.44
CA ASP A 144 6.62 -15.91 23.89
C ASP A 144 8.01 -15.35 24.33
N GLN A 145 8.89 -14.99 23.39
CA GLN A 145 10.32 -14.76 23.66
C GLN A 145 10.82 -13.35 23.31
N ARG A 146 9.94 -12.39 23.02
CA ARG A 146 10.36 -11.04 22.59
C ARG A 146 9.95 -9.94 23.58
N PRO A 147 10.72 -9.74 24.67
CA PRO A 147 10.56 -8.56 25.51
C PRO A 147 10.55 -7.29 24.65
N CYS A 148 9.56 -6.42 24.85
CA CYS A 148 9.45 -5.11 24.20
C CYS A 148 9.16 -5.07 22.69
N PHE A 149 8.79 -6.19 22.05
CA PHE A 149 8.45 -6.22 20.61
C PHE A 149 7.47 -5.12 20.19
N GLY A 150 6.33 -5.00 20.88
CA GLY A 150 5.34 -3.98 20.59
C GLY A 150 5.83 -2.54 20.77
N ARG A 151 6.82 -2.32 21.66
CA ARG A 151 7.44 -1.00 21.86
C ARG A 151 8.37 -0.66 20.70
N GLN A 152 9.19 -1.60 20.24
CA GLN A 152 10.10 -1.40 19.11
C GLN A 152 9.30 -1.14 17.83
N TYR A 153 8.33 -2.00 17.52
CA TYR A 153 7.41 -1.81 16.40
C TYR A 153 6.74 -0.44 16.44
N GLY A 154 6.19 -0.05 17.60
CA GLY A 154 5.50 1.23 17.76
C GLY A 154 6.39 2.45 17.48
N ARG A 155 7.68 2.39 17.86
CA ARG A 155 8.65 3.45 17.57
C ARG A 155 9.01 3.52 16.09
N ILE A 156 9.27 2.38 15.46
CA ILE A 156 9.59 2.31 14.03
C ILE A 156 8.39 2.79 13.19
N TRP A 157 7.19 2.32 13.52
CA TRP A 157 5.96 2.77 12.87
C TRP A 157 5.74 4.28 13.03
N ALA A 158 5.97 4.82 14.23
CA ALA A 158 5.87 6.26 14.46
C ALA A 158 6.89 7.06 13.62
N ALA A 159 8.09 6.52 13.40
CA ALA A 159 9.10 7.13 12.54
C ALA A 159 8.67 7.14 11.06
N PHE A 160 8.07 6.06 10.55
CA PHE A 160 7.51 6.04 9.19
C PHE A 160 6.30 6.96 9.02
N ARG A 161 5.48 7.15 10.06
CA ARG A 161 4.32 8.05 10.01
C ARG A 161 4.70 9.52 9.81
N VAL A 162 5.89 9.92 10.28
CA VAL A 162 6.43 11.28 10.06
C VAL A 162 7.43 11.33 8.91
N GLY A 163 7.66 10.21 8.24
CA GLY A 163 8.55 10.09 7.09
C GLY A 163 7.81 10.32 5.78
N ASP A 164 8.59 10.58 4.72
CA ASP A 164 8.10 10.92 3.38
C ASP A 164 7.80 9.67 2.53
N LEU A 165 6.90 8.81 3.03
CA LEU A 165 6.40 7.66 2.27
C LEU A 165 5.46 8.10 1.13
N PRO A 166 5.21 7.25 0.11
CA PRO A 166 4.27 7.58 -0.95
C PRO A 166 2.87 7.82 -0.35
N GLU A 167 2.32 8.99 -0.61
CA GLU A 167 0.95 9.35 -0.26
C GLU A 167 0.10 9.41 -1.54
N PRO A 168 -1.16 8.95 -1.48
CA PRO A 168 -2.03 9.00 -2.64
C PRO A 168 -2.43 10.43 -2.96
N SER A 169 -2.59 10.72 -4.25
CA SER A 169 -3.32 11.91 -4.70
C SER A 169 -4.81 11.82 -4.31
N PRO A 170 -5.54 12.95 -4.34
CA PRO A 170 -7.00 12.97 -4.22
C PRO A 170 -7.72 11.94 -5.09
N GLN A 171 -7.24 11.72 -6.32
CA GLN A 171 -7.79 10.75 -7.27
C GLN A 171 -7.43 9.30 -6.91
N GLN A 172 -6.27 9.06 -6.30
CA GLN A 172 -5.83 7.74 -5.85
C GLN A 172 -6.50 7.32 -4.53
N GLY A 173 -7.24 8.22 -3.90
CA GLY A 173 -8.11 7.95 -2.76
C GLY A 173 -7.41 8.06 -1.40
N PRO A 174 -7.90 7.37 -0.36
CA PRO A 174 -7.43 7.59 1.00
C PRO A 174 -6.07 6.95 1.27
N PRO A 175 -5.35 7.42 2.33
CA PRO A 175 -4.04 6.90 2.73
C PRO A 175 -3.96 5.37 2.82
N PHE A 176 -2.82 4.82 2.40
CA PHE A 176 -2.56 3.39 2.37
C PHE A 176 -1.58 2.96 3.48
N VAL A 177 -2.13 2.83 4.70
CA VAL A 177 -1.35 2.61 5.94
C VAL A 177 -0.56 1.29 5.95
N LEU A 178 -0.89 0.35 5.06
CA LEU A 178 -0.25 -0.97 5.00
C LEU A 178 1.26 -0.87 4.76
N LEU A 179 1.73 0.14 4.00
CA LEU A 179 3.14 0.35 3.70
C LEU A 179 3.95 0.61 4.97
N GLN A 180 3.46 1.53 5.82
CA GLN A 180 4.07 1.85 7.11
C GLN A 180 4.11 0.61 8.01
N GLU A 181 3.02 -0.14 8.04
CA GLU A 181 2.89 -1.31 8.90
C GLU A 181 3.82 -2.44 8.48
N TYR A 182 3.92 -2.71 7.18
CA TYR A 182 4.77 -3.75 6.62
C TYR A 182 6.26 -3.42 6.80
N LEU A 183 6.70 -2.21 6.47
CA LEU A 183 8.09 -1.79 6.68
C LEU A 183 8.48 -1.80 8.16
N ALA A 184 7.58 -1.36 9.04
CA ALA A 184 7.83 -1.41 10.48
C ALA A 184 7.96 -2.87 10.97
N ALA A 185 7.13 -3.77 10.46
CA ALA A 185 7.22 -5.19 10.76
C ALA A 185 8.55 -5.80 10.28
N ALA A 186 8.98 -5.51 9.04
CA ALA A 186 10.22 -6.03 8.45
C ALA A 186 11.46 -5.61 9.26
N ILE A 187 11.54 -4.33 9.64
CA ILE A 187 12.64 -3.83 10.48
C ILE A 187 12.58 -4.45 11.88
N THR A 188 11.39 -4.64 12.44
CA THR A 188 11.24 -5.28 13.76
C THR A 188 11.70 -6.73 13.72
N GLU A 189 11.38 -7.47 12.66
CA GLU A 189 11.83 -8.86 12.47
C GLU A 189 13.33 -9.00 12.26
N ALA A 190 14.02 -7.95 11.79
CA ALA A 190 15.47 -7.95 11.66
C ALA A 190 16.22 -8.00 13.01
N ARG A 191 15.50 -7.84 14.14
CA ARG A 191 16.03 -7.95 15.52
C ARG A 191 17.25 -7.05 15.79
N LEU A 192 17.29 -5.91 15.14
CA LEU A 192 18.33 -4.90 15.30
C LEU A 192 18.14 -4.14 16.61
N SER A 193 19.21 -3.50 17.10
CA SER A 193 19.06 -2.52 18.19
C SER A 193 18.17 -1.35 17.76
N GLU A 194 17.69 -0.57 18.73
CA GLU A 194 16.87 0.61 18.43
C GLU A 194 17.60 1.61 17.53
N GLN A 195 18.89 1.86 17.78
CA GLN A 195 19.67 2.80 16.99
C GLN A 195 19.84 2.32 15.55
N GLU A 196 20.13 1.03 15.35
CA GLU A 196 20.23 0.41 14.03
C GLU A 196 18.88 0.41 13.31
N SER A 197 17.78 0.12 14.01
CA SER A 197 16.42 0.17 13.46
C SER A 197 16.09 1.57 12.95
N LEU A 198 16.41 2.62 13.72
CA LEU A 198 16.16 4.01 13.32
C LEU A 198 17.09 4.48 12.19
N ALA A 199 18.33 3.99 12.14
CA ALA A 199 19.22 4.25 11.01
C ALA A 199 18.66 3.61 9.73
N LEU A 200 18.12 2.39 9.83
CA LEU A 200 17.51 1.68 8.72
C LEU A 200 16.22 2.36 8.23
N VAL A 201 15.40 2.93 9.12
CA VAL A 201 14.25 3.76 8.71
C VAL A 201 14.70 4.90 7.79
N LYS A 202 15.80 5.59 8.12
CA LYS A 202 16.32 6.67 7.25
C LYS A 202 16.72 6.15 5.88
N LEU A 203 17.44 5.02 5.84
CA LEU A 203 17.83 4.40 4.58
C LEU A 203 16.61 3.99 3.74
N VAL A 204 15.58 3.40 4.35
CA VAL A 204 14.32 3.09 3.66
C VAL A 204 13.70 4.36 3.07
N LEU A 205 13.64 5.45 3.83
CA LEU A 205 13.08 6.72 3.33
C LEU A 205 13.89 7.30 2.17
N GLU A 206 15.22 7.13 2.16
CA GLU A 206 16.08 7.51 1.03
C GLU A 206 15.77 6.68 -0.23
N HIS A 207 15.60 5.36 -0.10
CA HIS A 207 15.20 4.49 -1.21
C HIS A 207 13.82 4.87 -1.77
N VAL A 208 12.86 5.16 -0.89
CA VAL A 208 11.53 5.64 -1.28
C VAL A 208 11.63 6.96 -2.03
N HIS A 209 12.38 7.92 -1.51
CA HIS A 209 12.56 9.23 -2.13
C HIS A 209 13.10 9.10 -3.56
N HIS A 210 14.15 8.29 -3.75
CA HIS A 210 14.70 8.01 -5.07
C HIS A 210 13.68 7.33 -6.00
N ALA A 211 12.95 6.33 -5.51
CA ALA A 211 11.96 5.62 -6.33
C ALA A 211 10.81 6.51 -6.79
N ARG A 212 10.35 7.44 -5.95
CA ARG A 212 9.29 8.39 -6.30
C ARG A 212 9.70 9.33 -7.43
N GLN A 213 10.98 9.71 -7.51
CA GLN A 213 11.46 10.53 -8.63
C GLN A 213 11.39 9.81 -9.99
N CYS A 214 11.30 8.48 -9.99
CA CYS A 214 11.28 7.67 -11.20
C CYS A 214 9.88 7.14 -11.58
N ASP A 215 8.89 7.18 -10.68
CA ASP A 215 7.54 6.68 -10.94
C ASP A 215 6.48 7.76 -10.63
N PRO A 216 5.82 8.35 -11.65
CA PRO A 216 4.82 9.39 -11.44
C PRO A 216 3.60 8.88 -10.67
N ASP A 217 3.28 7.58 -10.71
CA ASP A 217 2.15 7.04 -9.97
C ASP A 217 2.41 7.04 -8.44
N LEU A 218 3.67 7.18 -8.01
CA LEU A 218 4.08 7.26 -6.61
C LEU A 218 4.48 8.69 -6.18
N ASN A 219 4.48 9.63 -7.12
CA ASN A 219 4.97 10.98 -6.91
C ASN A 219 3.85 12.00 -6.88
N TYR A 220 3.03 11.94 -5.83
CA TYR A 220 2.17 13.06 -5.49
C TYR A 220 2.93 14.02 -4.57
N GLN A 221 3.04 15.28 -4.99
CA GLN A 221 3.46 16.39 -4.15
C GLN A 221 2.23 17.29 -4.01
N TYR A 222 1.83 17.61 -2.78
CA TYR A 222 0.93 18.74 -2.58
C TYR A 222 1.68 19.97 -3.11
N GLU A 223 1.23 20.52 -4.24
CA GLU A 223 1.51 21.92 -4.56
C GLU A 223 0.83 22.71 -3.44
N LEU A 224 1.61 23.06 -2.41
CA LEU A 224 1.21 24.13 -1.53
C LEU A 224 1.23 25.37 -2.41
N ASP A 225 0.06 25.73 -2.94
CA ASP A 225 -0.15 27.07 -3.48
C ASP A 225 0.32 28.05 -2.40
N GLU A 226 1.48 28.66 -2.63
CA GLU A 226 1.95 29.78 -1.83
C GLU A 226 0.94 30.92 -2.01
N ALA A 227 0.01 31.01 -1.07
CA ALA A 227 -0.93 32.11 -0.93
C ALA A 227 -0.26 33.36 -0.33
#